data_AF-A0A162BG39-F1
#
_entry.id   AF-A0A162BG39-F1
#
_cell.length_a   1.000
_cell.length_b   1.000
_cell.length_c   1.000
_cell.angle_alpha   90.00
_cell.angle_beta   90.00
_cell.angle_gamma   90.00
#
_symmetry.space_group_name_H-M   'P 1'
#
loop_
_entity.id
_entity.type
_entity.pdbx_description
1 polymer ?
#
loop_
_entity_poly.entity_id
_entity_poly.type
_entity_poly.pdbx_seq_one_letter_code
_entity_poly.pdbx_strand_id
1 'polypeptide(L)'
;MRFEFTSITVILVLILLCAFLFVGQFNFNIEFIKELNFAKSISDWGATGDFFGGILNPIIAFCSLLFLIRTLRQNNIALKQSEHSLEQGKKAIEQNVLALEISNNELKLTREESAKSASSLKEQERILKIQRFENTFFNLVSLHNEIIDNLDFKINEADDHWYEHFQLKENTPFFIKRNSFRNLFSLIINTSNSIYMTPEDIYNYFNKKENHNFGHYSRNLFQIIKYIDNSEIKIDEKKQYSNFIRAQFSSVELDFLFLNCIDKDIDNGEFRDYMIKYQMLEHIGIEYGENECLLTTSGIYVSTESVQKYCKVENGGIVNTAFGNNPVISTHLGEYEFQ
;
A
#
# COMPACT_ATOMS: atom_id res chain seq x y z
N MET A 1 -52.36 27.01 41.40
CA MET A 1 -52.40 28.31 40.68
C MET A 1 -53.81 28.78 40.31
N ARG A 2 -54.64 28.05 39.55
CA ARG A 2 -56.01 28.52 39.20
C ARG A 2 -56.95 28.73 40.41
N PHE A 3 -56.85 27.90 41.45
CA PHE A 3 -57.71 27.97 42.64
C PHE A 3 -57.39 29.17 43.56
N GLU A 4 -56.11 29.56 43.67
CA GLU A 4 -55.67 30.66 44.53
C GLU A 4 -56.03 32.03 43.93
N PHE A 5 -55.94 32.17 42.61
CA PHE A 5 -56.35 33.38 41.90
C PHE A 5 -57.85 33.65 42.02
N THR A 6 -58.69 32.60 41.94
CA THR A 6 -60.14 32.73 42.13
C THR A 6 -60.53 33.13 43.56
N SER A 7 -59.78 32.71 44.57
CA SER A 7 -60.06 33.08 45.96
C SER A 7 -59.70 34.55 46.24
N ILE A 8 -58.57 35.03 45.70
CA ILE A 8 -58.13 36.43 45.87
C ILE A 8 -59.08 37.39 45.14
N THR A 9 -59.53 37.06 43.92
CA THR A 9 -60.48 37.90 43.18
C THR A 9 -61.84 37.97 43.85
N VAL A 10 -62.35 36.87 44.40
CA VAL A 10 -63.62 36.87 45.16
C VAL A 10 -63.54 37.74 46.41
N ILE A 11 -62.42 37.67 47.15
CA ILE A 11 -62.21 38.50 48.34
C ILE A 11 -62.13 39.99 47.97
N LEU A 12 -61.41 40.35 46.90
CA LEU A 12 -61.32 41.73 46.43
C LEU A 12 -62.68 42.27 45.95
N VAL A 13 -63.47 41.45 45.24
CA VAL A 13 -64.82 41.83 44.81
C VAL A 13 -65.72 42.06 46.02
N LEU A 14 -65.67 41.20 47.04
CA LEU A 14 -66.44 41.38 48.28
C LEU A 14 -66.04 42.65 49.04
N ILE A 15 -64.74 42.95 49.15
CA ILE A 15 -64.25 44.18 49.78
C ILE A 15 -64.73 45.41 49.02
N LEU A 16 -64.66 45.40 47.68
CA LEU A 16 -65.15 46.49 46.84
C LEU A 16 -66.67 46.64 46.94
N LEU A 17 -67.43 45.54 47.03
CA LEU A 17 -68.88 45.55 47.22
C LEU A 17 -69.26 46.13 48.58
N CYS A 18 -68.56 45.76 49.65
CA CYS A 18 -68.74 46.33 50.98
C CYS A 18 -68.39 47.83 51.01
N ALA A 19 -67.29 48.24 50.37
CA ALA A 19 -66.92 49.65 50.25
C ALA A 19 -67.95 50.45 49.43
N PHE A 20 -68.46 49.88 48.34
CA PHE A 20 -69.49 50.49 47.50
C PHE A 20 -70.82 50.66 48.26
N LEU A 21 -71.26 49.64 48.99
CA LEU A 21 -72.44 49.71 49.86
C LEU A 21 -72.28 50.76 50.96
N PHE A 22 -71.06 50.88 51.52
CA PHE A 22 -70.74 51.88 52.55
C PHE A 22 -70.79 53.32 51.99
N VAL A 23 -70.21 53.57 50.81
CA VAL A 23 -70.26 54.88 50.13
C VAL A 23 -71.69 55.21 49.66
N GLY A 24 -72.43 54.21 49.18
CA GLY A 24 -73.84 54.35 48.78
C GLY A 24 -74.75 54.78 49.93
N GLN A 25 -74.49 54.27 51.14
CA GLN A 25 -75.22 54.68 52.35
C GLN A 25 -75.00 56.16 52.69
N PHE A 26 -73.76 56.66 52.54
CA PHE A 26 -73.41 58.04 52.91
C PHE A 26 -74.00 59.08 51.92
N ASN A 27 -74.16 58.73 50.65
CA ASN A 27 -74.64 59.65 49.60
C ASN A 27 -76.13 59.53 49.25
N PHE A 28 -76.77 58.35 49.41
CA PHE A 28 -78.13 58.10 48.89
C PHE A 28 -79.18 57.71 49.96
N ASN A 29 -78.82 57.66 51.25
CA ASN A 29 -79.76 57.49 52.37
C ASN A 29 -80.72 56.29 52.19
N ILE A 30 -80.19 55.16 51.71
CA ILE A 30 -80.93 53.94 51.37
C ILE A 30 -81.58 53.35 52.64
N GLU A 31 -82.91 53.22 52.66
CA GLU A 31 -83.69 52.84 53.86
C GLU A 31 -83.42 51.41 54.37
N PHE A 32 -82.95 50.49 53.51
CA PHE A 32 -82.74 49.08 53.86
C PHE A 32 -81.72 48.86 54.99
N ILE A 33 -80.76 49.77 55.20
CA ILE A 33 -79.76 49.65 56.28
C ILE A 33 -80.23 50.32 57.59
N LYS A 34 -81.24 51.21 57.57
CA LYS A 34 -81.76 51.85 58.80
C LYS A 34 -82.44 50.86 59.74
N GLU A 35 -83.03 49.78 59.23
CA GLU A 35 -83.60 48.71 60.07
C GLU A 35 -82.54 47.84 60.77
N LEU A 36 -81.28 47.87 60.31
CA LEU A 36 -80.18 47.10 60.90
C LEU A 36 -79.52 47.78 62.11
N ASN A 37 -79.90 49.03 62.44
CA ASN A 37 -79.66 49.70 63.73
C ASN A 37 -78.21 49.66 64.29
N PHE A 38 -77.18 49.73 63.44
CA PHE A 38 -75.79 49.50 63.86
C PHE A 38 -75.11 50.65 64.64
N ALA A 39 -75.52 51.92 64.50
CA ALA A 39 -74.97 53.06 65.28
C ALA A 39 -75.77 54.37 65.09
N LYS A 40 -75.87 55.23 66.12
CA LYS A 40 -76.65 56.50 66.08
C LYS A 40 -75.81 57.79 65.99
N SER A 41 -74.50 57.76 66.23
CA SER A 41 -73.60 58.92 66.10
C SER A 41 -72.24 58.58 65.47
N ILE A 42 -71.51 59.56 64.93
CA ILE A 42 -70.17 59.39 64.33
C ILE A 42 -69.13 58.85 65.33
N SER A 43 -69.28 59.16 66.63
CA SER A 43 -68.43 58.62 67.70
C SER A 43 -68.61 57.10 67.88
N ASP A 44 -69.83 56.59 67.67
CA ASP A 44 -70.15 55.16 67.77
C ASP A 44 -69.51 54.36 66.62
N TRP A 45 -69.34 55.00 65.45
CA TRP A 45 -68.60 54.43 64.32
C TRP A 45 -67.09 54.31 64.61
N GLY A 46 -66.52 55.25 65.35
CA GLY A 46 -65.14 55.15 65.85
C GLY A 46 -64.96 53.96 66.79
N ALA A 47 -65.82 53.81 67.79
CA ALA A 47 -65.78 52.68 68.74
C ALA A 47 -66.06 51.32 68.06
N THR A 48 -66.96 51.28 67.08
CA THR A 48 -67.21 50.07 66.27
C THR A 48 -66.00 49.74 65.40
N GLY A 49 -65.38 50.76 64.79
CA GLY A 49 -64.13 50.64 64.05
C GLY A 49 -62.97 50.13 64.91
N ASP A 50 -62.87 50.59 66.16
CA ASP A 50 -61.86 50.12 67.12
C ASP A 50 -62.10 48.67 67.57
N PHE A 51 -63.37 48.24 67.71
CA PHE A 51 -63.72 46.84 67.99
C PHE A 51 -63.33 45.91 66.84
N PHE A 52 -63.73 46.26 65.61
CA PHE A 52 -63.34 45.49 64.42
C PHE A 52 -61.83 45.56 64.18
N GLY A 53 -61.20 46.73 64.33
CA GLY A 53 -59.74 46.89 64.22
C GLY A 53 -58.98 46.08 65.27
N GLY A 54 -59.49 46.02 66.50
CA GLY A 54 -58.91 45.26 67.62
C GLY A 54 -59.03 43.74 67.45
N ILE A 55 -60.04 43.26 66.72
CA ILE A 55 -60.25 41.82 66.44
C ILE A 55 -59.61 41.40 65.10
N LEU A 56 -59.79 42.21 64.06
CA LEU A 56 -59.39 41.88 62.69
C LEU A 56 -57.87 41.94 62.51
N ASN A 57 -57.17 42.91 63.11
CA ASN A 57 -55.70 43.01 63.00
C ASN A 57 -54.97 41.78 63.56
N PRO A 58 -55.26 41.29 64.78
CA PRO A 58 -54.68 40.04 65.28
C PRO A 58 -55.01 38.82 64.43
N ILE A 59 -56.24 38.72 63.92
CA ILE A 59 -56.64 37.62 63.02
C ILE A 59 -55.84 37.66 61.71
N ILE A 60 -55.73 38.84 61.08
CA ILE A 60 -54.94 39.02 59.85
C ILE A 60 -53.45 38.73 60.10
N ALA A 61 -52.90 39.19 61.23
CA ALA A 61 -51.51 38.91 61.61
C ALA A 61 -51.28 37.41 61.83
N PHE A 62 -52.22 36.71 62.46
CA PHE A 62 -52.16 35.25 62.64
C PHE A 62 -52.28 34.50 61.30
N CYS A 63 -53.19 34.90 60.41
CA CYS A 63 -53.28 34.35 59.05
C CYS A 63 -51.99 34.60 58.25
N SER A 64 -51.39 35.79 58.38
CA SER A 64 -50.11 36.13 57.73
C SER A 64 -48.97 35.25 58.25
N LEU A 65 -48.93 34.99 59.55
CA LEU A 65 -47.97 34.06 60.16
C LEU A 65 -48.16 32.63 59.65
N LEU A 66 -49.40 32.13 59.54
CA LEU A 66 -49.70 30.81 58.98
C LEU A 66 -49.27 30.69 57.51
N PHE A 67 -49.51 31.72 56.70
CA PHE A 67 -49.03 31.77 55.32
C PHE A 67 -47.50 31.77 55.26
N LEU A 68 -46.83 32.55 56.11
CA LEU A 68 -45.37 32.56 56.19
C LEU A 68 -44.81 31.17 56.55
N ILE A 69 -45.37 30.50 57.56
CA ILE A 69 -44.99 29.13 57.95
C ILE A 69 -45.19 28.16 56.78
N ARG A 70 -46.31 28.26 56.05
CA ARG A 70 -46.58 27.43 54.88
C ARG A 70 -45.56 27.67 53.76
N THR A 71 -45.22 28.92 53.49
CA THR A 71 -44.19 29.30 52.50
C THR A 71 -42.81 28.80 52.91
N LEU A 72 -42.41 28.95 54.18
CA LEU A 72 -41.14 28.42 54.69
C LEU A 72 -41.08 26.89 54.57
N ARG A 73 -42.19 26.20 54.87
CA ARG A 73 -42.28 24.75 54.69
C ARG A 73 -42.17 24.37 53.21
N GLN A 74 -42.82 25.10 52.31
CA GLN A 74 -42.74 24.89 50.87
C GLN A 74 -41.31 25.11 50.34
N ASN A 75 -40.63 26.17 50.80
CA ASN A 75 -39.24 26.46 50.44
C ASN A 75 -38.29 25.36 50.92
N ASN A 76 -38.47 24.85 52.13
CA ASN A 76 -37.68 23.73 52.64
C ASN A 76 -37.88 22.45 51.82
N ILE A 77 -39.10 22.18 51.33
CA ILE A 77 -39.37 21.05 50.43
C ILE A 77 -38.69 21.27 49.07
N ALA A 78 -38.80 22.46 48.50
CA ALA A 78 -38.15 22.82 47.24
C ALA A 78 -36.62 22.71 47.34
N LEU A 79 -36.03 23.11 48.48
CA LEU A 79 -34.59 22.98 48.75
C LEU A 79 -34.17 21.52 48.73
N LYS A 80 -34.86 20.65 49.49
CA LYS A 80 -34.59 19.20 49.50
C LYS A 80 -34.70 18.57 48.11
N GLN A 81 -35.68 19.01 47.32
CA GLN A 81 -35.85 18.54 45.95
C GLN A 81 -34.71 19.01 45.06
N SER A 82 -34.25 20.26 45.22
CA SER A 82 -33.07 20.79 44.53
C SER A 82 -31.78 20.05 44.90
N GLU A 83 -31.58 19.71 46.18
CA GLU A 83 -30.44 18.91 46.64
C GLU A 83 -30.44 17.53 45.97
N HIS A 84 -31.59 16.86 45.92
CA HIS A 84 -31.73 15.57 45.25
C HIS A 84 -31.47 15.66 43.74
N SER A 85 -31.99 16.68 43.07
CA SER A 85 -31.71 16.93 41.64
C SER A 85 -30.22 17.22 41.40
N LEU A 86 -29.55 17.94 42.31
CA LEU A 86 -28.12 18.17 42.24
C LEU A 86 -27.33 16.87 42.39
N GLU A 87 -27.73 15.98 43.31
CA GLU A 87 -27.08 14.68 43.49
C GLU A 87 -27.23 13.78 42.27
N GLN A 88 -28.43 13.76 41.67
CA GLN A 88 -28.66 13.07 40.40
C GLN A 88 -27.80 13.65 39.28
N GLY A 89 -27.70 14.98 39.20
CA GLY A 89 -26.82 15.68 38.26
C GLY A 89 -25.35 15.30 38.43
N LYS A 90 -24.86 15.21 39.67
CA LYS A 90 -23.48 14.75 39.96
C LYS A 90 -23.24 13.32 39.49
N LYS A 91 -24.16 12.38 39.80
CA LYS A 91 -24.05 10.99 39.34
C LYS A 91 -24.04 10.88 37.81
N ALA A 92 -24.86 11.67 37.11
CA ALA A 92 -24.86 11.71 35.65
C ALA A 92 -23.53 12.27 35.08
N ILE A 93 -22.93 13.26 35.72
CA ILE A 93 -21.61 13.78 35.33
C ILE A 93 -20.52 12.72 35.53
N GLU A 94 -20.51 12.03 36.67
CA GLU A 94 -19.56 10.93 36.93
C GLU A 94 -19.66 9.83 35.86
N GLN A 95 -20.88 9.45 35.50
CA GLN A 95 -21.13 8.48 34.41
C GLN A 95 -20.62 8.99 33.06
N ASN A 96 -20.84 10.26 32.72
CA ASN A 96 -20.33 10.85 31.48
C ASN A 96 -18.80 10.90 31.44
N VAL A 97 -18.14 11.21 32.56
CA VAL A 97 -16.68 11.19 32.66
C VAL A 97 -16.14 9.78 32.41
N LEU A 98 -16.74 8.77 33.04
CA LEU A 98 -16.35 7.36 32.84
C LEU A 98 -16.60 6.91 31.39
N ALA A 99 -17.72 7.29 30.77
CA ALA A 99 -18.00 7.00 29.37
C ALA A 99 -16.99 7.66 28.42
N LEU A 100 -16.56 8.90 28.71
CA LEU A 100 -15.52 9.59 27.96
C LEU A 100 -14.15 8.93 28.12
N GLU A 101 -13.81 8.45 29.31
CA GLU A 101 -12.57 7.72 29.54
C GLU A 101 -12.53 6.42 28.74
N ILE A 102 -13.61 5.65 28.77
CA ILE A 102 -13.75 4.43 27.97
C ILE A 102 -13.64 4.75 26.47
N SER A 103 -14.36 5.78 26.01
CA SER A 103 -14.35 6.20 24.59
C SER A 103 -12.96 6.64 24.13
N ASN A 104 -12.22 7.40 24.95
CA ASN A 104 -10.85 7.79 24.64
C ASN A 104 -9.91 6.58 24.56
N ASN A 105 -10.08 5.61 25.46
CA ASN A 105 -9.31 4.36 25.44
C ASN A 105 -9.62 3.53 24.18
N GLU A 106 -10.89 3.41 23.81
CA GLU A 106 -11.31 2.70 22.59
C GLU A 106 -10.78 3.38 21.32
N LEU A 107 -10.81 4.71 21.25
CA LEU A 107 -10.22 5.48 20.15
C LEU A 107 -8.71 5.27 20.05
N LYS A 108 -8.02 5.22 21.20
CA LYS A 108 -6.58 4.95 21.24
C LYS A 108 -6.28 3.55 20.68
N LEU A 109 -6.97 2.52 21.16
CA LEU A 109 -6.82 1.14 20.66
C LEU A 109 -7.13 1.04 19.16
N THR A 110 -8.19 1.70 18.69
CA THR A 110 -8.56 1.75 17.27
C THR A 110 -7.45 2.38 16.41
N ARG A 111 -6.82 3.46 16.89
CA ARG A 111 -5.67 4.08 16.19
C ARG A 111 -4.47 3.15 16.14
N GLU A 112 -4.18 2.43 17.22
CA GLU A 112 -3.10 1.44 17.27
C GLU A 112 -3.34 0.28 16.30
N GLU A 113 -4.56 -0.27 16.27
CA GLU A 113 -4.94 -1.32 15.30
C GLU A 113 -4.91 -0.82 13.86
N SER A 114 -5.36 0.40 13.60
CA SER A 114 -5.31 1.02 12.27
C SER A 114 -3.87 1.20 11.79
N ALA A 115 -2.97 1.66 12.68
CA ALA A 115 -1.54 1.78 12.37
C ALA A 115 -0.90 0.43 12.07
N LYS A 116 -1.23 -0.61 12.86
CA LYS A 116 -0.78 -1.98 12.62
C LYS A 116 -1.30 -2.51 11.28
N SER A 117 -2.58 -2.30 10.97
CA SER A 117 -3.18 -2.68 9.69
C SER A 117 -2.50 -1.99 8.50
N ALA A 118 -2.23 -0.68 8.61
CA ALA A 118 -1.51 0.06 7.59
C ALA A 118 -0.09 -0.48 7.35
N SER A 119 0.61 -0.91 8.41
CA SER A 119 1.92 -1.56 8.27
C SER A 119 1.84 -2.93 7.57
N SER A 120 0.83 -3.75 7.91
CA SER A 120 0.59 -5.04 7.26
C SER A 120 0.23 -4.89 5.78
N LEU A 121 -0.56 -3.87 5.42
CA LEU A 121 -0.90 -3.57 4.03
C LEU A 121 0.33 -3.21 3.19
N LYS A 122 1.28 -2.44 3.76
CA LYS A 122 2.55 -2.14 3.07
C LYS A 122 3.37 -3.40 2.81
N GLU A 123 3.42 -4.31 3.76
CA GLU A 123 4.13 -5.58 3.57
C GLU A 123 3.42 -6.48 2.55
N GLN A 124 2.08 -6.51 2.54
CA GLN A 124 1.30 -7.20 1.52
C GLN A 124 1.53 -6.62 0.12
N GLU A 125 1.59 -5.30 -0.03
CA GLU A 125 1.91 -4.65 -1.31
C GLU A 125 3.26 -5.13 -1.84
N ARG A 126 4.28 -5.20 -0.96
CA ARG A 126 5.61 -5.68 -1.30
C ARG A 126 5.58 -7.14 -1.76
N ILE A 127 4.89 -8.01 -1.02
CA ILE A 127 4.73 -9.44 -1.38
C ILE A 127 4.04 -9.57 -2.73
N LEU A 128 2.96 -8.81 -2.98
CA LEU A 128 2.23 -8.84 -4.25
C LEU A 128 3.07 -8.35 -5.44
N LYS A 129 3.99 -7.40 -5.23
CA LYS A 129 4.93 -6.97 -6.28
C LYS A 129 5.90 -8.10 -6.63
N ILE A 130 6.46 -8.79 -5.63
CA ILE A 130 7.35 -9.94 -5.84
C ILE A 130 6.62 -11.08 -6.54
N GLN A 131 5.43 -11.47 -6.06
CA GLN A 131 4.64 -12.53 -6.69
C GLN A 131 4.30 -12.22 -8.15
N ARG A 132 3.93 -10.97 -8.47
CA ARG A 132 3.69 -10.56 -9.87
C ARG A 132 4.95 -10.68 -10.72
N PHE A 133 6.09 -10.23 -10.19
CA PHE A 133 7.38 -10.38 -10.85
C PHE A 133 7.72 -11.86 -11.11
N GLU A 134 7.65 -12.70 -10.08
CA GLU A 134 7.96 -14.13 -10.17
C GLU A 134 7.08 -14.85 -11.18
N ASN A 135 5.76 -14.59 -11.15
CA ASN A 135 4.84 -15.18 -12.10
C ASN A 135 5.20 -14.82 -13.55
N THR A 136 5.46 -13.54 -13.83
CA THR A 136 5.88 -13.12 -15.18
C THR A 136 7.23 -13.70 -15.55
N PHE A 137 8.21 -13.68 -14.63
CA PHE A 137 9.53 -14.26 -14.83
C PHE A 137 9.44 -15.74 -15.22
N PHE A 138 8.78 -16.58 -14.41
CA PHE A 138 8.67 -18.02 -14.68
C PHE A 138 7.85 -18.33 -15.93
N ASN A 139 6.86 -17.49 -16.28
CA ASN A 139 6.18 -17.60 -17.57
C ASN A 139 7.13 -17.32 -18.74
N LEU A 140 7.99 -16.31 -18.64
CA LEU A 140 9.00 -16.03 -19.66
C LEU A 140 10.03 -17.16 -19.76
N VAL A 141 10.45 -17.77 -18.64
CA VAL A 141 11.33 -18.96 -18.64
C VAL A 141 10.65 -20.15 -19.32
N SER A 142 9.37 -20.36 -19.04
CA SER A 142 8.60 -21.44 -19.66
C SER A 142 8.49 -21.23 -21.17
N LEU A 143 8.22 -20.00 -21.61
CA LEU A 143 8.23 -19.63 -23.03
C LEU A 143 9.62 -19.83 -23.66
N HIS A 144 10.70 -19.53 -22.93
CA HIS A 144 12.07 -19.78 -23.40
C HIS A 144 12.30 -21.28 -23.67
N ASN A 145 11.89 -22.14 -22.74
CA ASN A 145 11.99 -23.59 -22.90
C ASN A 145 11.13 -24.09 -24.06
N GLU A 146 9.94 -23.54 -24.26
CA GLU A 146 9.10 -23.84 -25.43
C GLU A 146 9.78 -23.42 -26.75
N ILE A 147 10.43 -22.26 -26.79
CA ILE A 147 11.24 -21.85 -27.95
C ILE A 147 12.34 -22.88 -28.21
N ILE A 148 13.08 -23.30 -27.18
CA ILE A 148 14.13 -24.32 -27.30
C ILE A 148 13.56 -25.65 -27.83
N ASP A 149 12.41 -26.08 -27.32
CA ASP A 149 11.76 -27.33 -27.72
C ASP A 149 11.20 -27.31 -29.14
N ASN A 150 11.01 -26.12 -29.71
CA ASN A 150 10.55 -25.90 -31.07
C ASN A 150 11.67 -25.44 -32.03
N LEU A 151 12.92 -25.32 -31.57
CA LEU A 151 14.04 -25.00 -32.45
C LEU A 151 14.23 -26.12 -33.48
N ASP A 152 14.09 -25.80 -34.75
CA ASP A 152 14.31 -26.73 -35.86
C ASP A 152 15.29 -26.09 -36.85
N PHE A 153 16.59 -26.28 -36.61
CA PHE A 153 17.62 -25.83 -37.55
C PHE A 153 18.26 -27.04 -38.20
N LYS A 154 18.04 -27.22 -39.51
CA LYS A 154 18.62 -28.30 -40.31
C LYS A 154 19.73 -27.75 -41.18
N ILE A 155 20.88 -28.42 -41.19
CA ILE A 155 22.02 -28.02 -42.04
C ILE A 155 21.63 -27.98 -43.52
N ASN A 156 20.73 -28.88 -43.95
CA ASN A 156 20.28 -28.97 -45.34
C ASN A 156 19.23 -27.92 -45.74
N GLU A 157 18.70 -27.14 -44.78
CA GLU A 157 17.74 -26.06 -45.03
C GLU A 157 18.40 -24.67 -44.99
N ALA A 158 19.70 -24.58 -44.66
CA ALA A 158 20.48 -23.38 -44.90
C ALA A 158 20.65 -23.22 -46.42
N ASP A 159 20.26 -22.04 -46.93
CA ASP A 159 20.14 -21.60 -48.33
C ASP A 159 21.06 -22.30 -49.35
N ASP A 160 20.64 -22.46 -50.62
CA ASP A 160 21.43 -23.08 -51.72
C ASP A 160 22.87 -22.52 -51.83
N HIS A 161 23.06 -21.28 -51.39
CA HIS A 161 24.36 -20.61 -51.25
C HIS A 161 25.36 -21.34 -50.34
N TRP A 162 24.91 -22.03 -49.29
CA TRP A 162 25.79 -22.77 -48.38
C TRP A 162 26.31 -24.07 -49.01
N TYR A 163 25.49 -24.73 -49.84
CA TYR A 163 25.91 -25.95 -50.53
C TYR A 163 26.98 -25.67 -51.60
N GLU A 164 26.79 -24.62 -52.40
CA GLU A 164 27.78 -24.21 -53.41
C GLU A 164 29.08 -23.70 -52.77
N HIS A 165 29.00 -22.97 -51.66
CA HIS A 165 30.19 -22.39 -51.03
C HIS A 165 30.95 -23.39 -50.14
N PHE A 166 30.26 -24.31 -49.45
CA PHE A 166 30.86 -25.08 -48.35
C PHE A 166 30.90 -26.62 -48.52
N GLN A 167 30.44 -27.19 -49.66
CA GLN A 167 30.57 -28.63 -50.01
C GLN A 167 30.12 -29.62 -48.91
N LEU A 168 28.98 -29.37 -48.28
CA LEU A 168 28.45 -30.22 -47.21
C LEU A 168 28.00 -31.60 -47.75
N LYS A 169 28.37 -32.70 -47.07
CA LYS A 169 28.01 -34.09 -47.46
C LYS A 169 26.57 -34.43 -47.07
N GLU A 170 25.85 -35.17 -47.93
CA GLU A 170 24.44 -35.59 -47.78
C GLU A 170 24.05 -36.32 -46.47
N ASN A 171 25.00 -36.75 -45.64
CA ASN A 171 24.75 -37.62 -44.47
C ASN A 171 25.03 -36.97 -43.11
N THR A 172 24.93 -35.64 -42.98
CA THR A 172 25.03 -35.00 -41.66
C THR A 172 23.85 -35.41 -40.75
N PRO A 173 24.12 -35.89 -39.52
CA PRO A 173 23.08 -36.31 -38.60
C PRO A 173 22.12 -35.16 -38.30
N PHE A 174 20.83 -35.48 -38.30
CA PHE A 174 19.76 -34.53 -38.13
C PHE A 174 19.42 -34.35 -36.64
N PHE A 175 19.66 -33.15 -36.12
CA PHE A 175 19.37 -32.81 -34.73
C PHE A 175 18.31 -31.70 -34.63
N ILE A 176 17.37 -31.82 -33.69
CA ILE A 176 16.32 -30.82 -33.41
C ILE A 176 16.37 -30.35 -31.95
N LYS A 177 15.57 -29.33 -31.65
CA LYS A 177 15.39 -28.74 -30.33
C LYS A 177 16.72 -28.18 -29.81
N ARG A 178 17.11 -28.53 -28.58
CA ARG A 178 18.39 -28.17 -28.01
C ARG A 178 19.60 -28.71 -28.80
N ASN A 179 19.46 -29.78 -29.57
CA ASN A 179 20.57 -30.27 -30.39
C ASN A 179 20.75 -29.45 -31.69
N SER A 180 19.83 -28.56 -32.04
CA SER A 180 19.97 -27.61 -33.15
C SER A 180 21.23 -26.74 -33.02
N PHE A 181 21.66 -26.42 -31.79
CA PHE A 181 22.93 -25.72 -31.57
C PHE A 181 24.15 -26.55 -32.03
N ARG A 182 24.11 -27.88 -31.90
CA ARG A 182 25.19 -28.76 -32.40
C ARG A 182 25.27 -28.76 -33.93
N ASN A 183 24.15 -28.62 -34.63
CA ASN A 183 24.13 -28.45 -36.08
C ASN A 183 24.85 -27.18 -36.49
N LEU A 184 24.57 -26.07 -35.80
CA LEU A 184 25.26 -24.80 -36.04
C LEU A 184 26.77 -24.92 -35.84
N PHE A 185 27.23 -25.52 -34.74
CA PHE A 185 28.67 -25.69 -34.53
C PHE A 185 29.31 -26.66 -35.53
N SER A 186 28.59 -27.71 -35.94
CA SER A 186 29.07 -28.61 -37.00
C SER A 186 29.24 -27.87 -38.33
N LEU A 187 28.29 -26.98 -38.68
CA LEU A 187 28.36 -26.11 -39.84
C LEU A 187 29.59 -25.17 -39.75
N ILE A 188 29.78 -24.53 -38.60
CA ILE A 188 30.91 -23.60 -38.37
C ILE A 188 32.25 -24.34 -38.52
N ILE A 189 32.42 -25.50 -37.89
CA ILE A 189 33.66 -26.28 -37.95
C ILE A 189 33.97 -26.75 -39.38
N ASN A 190 32.99 -27.34 -40.05
CA ASN A 190 33.16 -27.82 -41.42
C ASN A 190 33.51 -26.67 -42.38
N THR A 191 32.88 -25.52 -42.18
CA THR A 191 33.13 -24.31 -42.98
C THR A 191 34.51 -23.72 -42.73
N SER A 192 34.93 -23.61 -41.46
CA SER A 192 36.23 -23.07 -41.08
C SER A 192 37.37 -23.88 -41.69
N ASN A 193 37.23 -25.22 -41.70
CA ASN A 193 38.19 -26.13 -42.34
C ASN A 193 38.27 -25.99 -43.87
N SER A 194 37.22 -25.45 -44.51
CA SER A 194 37.12 -25.35 -45.97
C SER A 194 37.66 -24.03 -46.52
N ILE A 195 37.38 -22.90 -45.84
CA ILE A 195 37.60 -21.55 -46.41
C ILE A 195 38.53 -20.67 -45.54
N TYR A 196 39.14 -21.22 -44.48
CA TYR A 196 40.06 -20.48 -43.60
C TYR A 196 39.46 -19.19 -43.01
N MET A 197 38.14 -19.19 -42.75
CA MET A 197 37.46 -18.13 -41.99
C MET A 197 37.40 -18.50 -40.51
N THR A 198 37.42 -17.48 -39.65
CA THR A 198 37.28 -17.68 -38.21
C THR A 198 35.86 -18.13 -37.85
N PRO A 199 35.66 -18.91 -36.78
CA PRO A 199 34.33 -19.25 -36.29
C PRO A 199 33.43 -18.03 -36.03
N GLU A 200 34.02 -16.92 -35.55
CA GLU A 200 33.31 -15.65 -35.36
C GLU A 200 32.78 -15.07 -36.68
N ASP A 201 33.61 -15.04 -37.73
CA ASP A 201 33.19 -14.53 -39.05
C ASP A 201 32.08 -15.37 -39.67
N ILE A 202 32.20 -16.70 -39.55
CA ILE A 202 31.20 -17.65 -40.06
C ILE A 202 29.88 -17.47 -39.32
N TYR A 203 29.94 -17.35 -37.98
CA TYR A 203 28.76 -17.10 -37.18
C TYR A 203 28.11 -15.76 -37.52
N ASN A 204 28.90 -14.70 -37.70
CA ASN A 204 28.38 -13.39 -38.09
C ASN A 204 27.67 -13.43 -39.45
N TYR A 205 28.25 -14.14 -40.42
CA TYR A 205 27.61 -14.38 -41.72
C TYR A 205 26.31 -15.17 -41.57
N PHE A 206 26.35 -16.29 -40.84
CA PHE A 206 25.17 -17.10 -40.52
C PHE A 206 24.08 -16.25 -39.87
N ASN A 207 24.41 -15.49 -38.84
CA ASN A 207 23.45 -14.69 -38.11
C ASN A 207 22.84 -13.57 -38.97
N LYS A 208 23.59 -13.00 -39.93
CA LYS A 208 23.05 -11.99 -40.87
C LYS A 208 22.07 -12.58 -41.89
N LYS A 209 22.15 -13.87 -42.21
CA LYS A 209 21.31 -14.55 -43.22
C LYS A 209 20.19 -15.40 -42.61
N GLU A 210 20.51 -16.09 -41.53
CA GLU A 210 19.75 -17.17 -40.91
C GLU A 210 19.26 -16.82 -39.50
N ASN A 211 19.17 -15.51 -39.16
CA ASN A 211 18.71 -15.05 -37.84
C ASN A 211 17.33 -15.61 -37.46
N HIS A 212 16.50 -15.98 -38.44
CA HIS A 212 15.18 -16.56 -38.18
C HIS A 212 15.25 -17.87 -37.39
N ASN A 213 16.37 -18.62 -37.49
CA ASN A 213 16.55 -19.90 -36.80
C ASN A 213 16.80 -19.76 -35.30
N PHE A 214 17.70 -18.87 -34.87
CA PHE A 214 18.11 -18.72 -33.45
C PHE A 214 17.84 -17.33 -32.86
N GLY A 215 17.33 -16.40 -33.65
CA GLY A 215 17.08 -15.02 -33.22
C GLY A 215 15.96 -14.93 -32.19
N HIS A 216 14.92 -15.78 -32.29
CA HIS A 216 13.86 -15.82 -31.28
C HIS A 216 14.36 -16.28 -29.91
N TYR A 217 15.25 -17.29 -29.88
CA TYR A 217 15.93 -17.74 -28.66
C TYR A 217 16.69 -16.60 -27.99
N SER A 218 17.57 -15.94 -28.76
CA SER A 218 18.46 -14.90 -28.25
C SER A 218 17.69 -13.66 -27.79
N ARG A 219 16.69 -13.21 -28.57
CA ARG A 219 15.83 -12.09 -28.22
C ARG A 219 14.99 -12.37 -26.98
N ASN A 220 14.40 -13.56 -26.87
CA ASN A 220 13.60 -13.91 -25.70
C ASN A 220 14.47 -13.96 -24.44
N LEU A 221 15.67 -14.55 -24.51
CA LEU A 221 16.59 -14.57 -23.39
C LEU A 221 17.04 -13.16 -22.98
N PHE A 222 17.38 -12.30 -23.95
CA PHE A 222 17.66 -10.90 -23.70
C PHE A 222 16.51 -10.22 -22.95
N GLN A 223 15.25 -10.44 -23.37
CA GLN A 223 14.09 -9.86 -22.68
C GLN A 223 13.92 -10.38 -21.26
N ILE A 224 14.21 -11.65 -20.99
CA ILE A 224 14.19 -12.19 -19.63
C ILE A 224 15.20 -11.48 -18.75
N ILE A 225 16.45 -11.34 -19.21
CA ILE A 225 17.49 -10.70 -18.42
C ILE A 225 17.19 -9.19 -18.24
N LYS A 226 16.71 -8.52 -19.29
CA LYS A 226 16.25 -7.13 -19.23
C LYS A 226 15.08 -6.94 -18.27
N TYR A 227 14.16 -7.90 -18.20
CA TYR A 227 13.04 -7.90 -17.26
C TYR A 227 13.51 -8.02 -15.80
N ILE A 228 14.48 -8.91 -15.53
CA ILE A 228 15.14 -8.99 -14.22
C ILE A 228 15.80 -7.64 -13.90
N ASP A 229 16.56 -7.09 -14.85
CA ASP A 229 17.35 -5.87 -14.63
C ASP A 229 16.50 -4.65 -14.30
N ASN A 230 15.38 -4.49 -15.01
CA ASN A 230 14.48 -3.34 -14.87
C ASN A 230 13.47 -3.47 -13.72
N SER A 231 13.42 -4.61 -13.04
CA SER A 231 12.49 -4.82 -11.93
C SER A 231 12.84 -3.99 -10.68
N GLU A 232 11.85 -3.73 -9.83
CA GLU A 232 12.02 -3.01 -8.55
C GLU A 232 12.55 -3.90 -7.41
N ILE A 233 12.88 -5.17 -7.68
CA ILE A 233 13.38 -6.11 -6.66
C ILE A 233 14.83 -5.76 -6.25
N LYS A 234 15.28 -6.29 -5.11
CA LYS A 234 16.62 -6.00 -4.58
C LYS A 234 17.71 -6.54 -5.51
N ILE A 235 18.88 -5.91 -5.48
CA ILE A 235 20.01 -6.31 -6.33
C ILE A 235 20.43 -7.78 -6.11
N ASP A 236 20.42 -8.26 -4.87
CA ASP A 236 20.73 -9.65 -4.53
C ASP A 236 19.70 -10.63 -5.12
N GLU A 237 18.42 -10.23 -5.10
CA GLU A 237 17.33 -11.01 -5.72
C GLU A 237 17.50 -11.05 -7.25
N LYS A 238 17.86 -9.93 -7.89
CA LYS A 238 18.15 -9.91 -9.34
C LYS A 238 19.24 -10.91 -9.71
N LYS A 239 20.32 -10.96 -8.94
CA LYS A 239 21.40 -11.95 -9.16
C LYS A 239 20.91 -13.38 -8.95
N GLN A 240 20.03 -13.61 -7.97
CA GLN A 240 19.41 -14.93 -7.76
C GLN A 240 18.57 -15.37 -8.97
N TYR A 241 17.69 -14.51 -9.49
CA TYR A 241 16.87 -14.84 -10.66
C TYR A 241 17.71 -15.00 -11.94
N SER A 242 18.77 -14.20 -12.12
CA SER A 242 19.69 -14.40 -13.25
C SER A 242 20.40 -15.74 -13.15
N ASN A 243 20.77 -16.19 -11.94
CA ASN A 243 21.35 -17.52 -11.74
C ASN A 243 20.36 -18.64 -12.06
N PHE A 244 19.05 -18.47 -11.81
CA PHE A 244 18.04 -19.45 -12.21
C PHE A 244 17.97 -19.63 -13.73
N ILE A 245 18.03 -18.54 -14.49
CA ILE A 245 18.10 -18.59 -15.96
C ILE A 245 19.40 -19.21 -16.42
N ARG A 246 20.52 -18.80 -15.84
CA ARG A 246 21.85 -19.34 -16.16
C ARG A 246 21.94 -20.84 -15.97
N ALA A 247 21.26 -21.39 -14.96
CA ALA A 247 21.17 -22.82 -14.71
C ALA A 247 20.34 -23.59 -15.77
N GLN A 248 19.57 -22.90 -16.63
CA GLN A 248 18.84 -23.55 -17.74
C GLN A 248 19.71 -23.78 -18.98
N PHE A 249 20.86 -23.13 -19.10
CA PHE A 249 21.71 -23.24 -20.27
C PHE A 249 22.49 -24.55 -20.28
N SER A 250 22.49 -25.23 -21.43
CA SER A 250 23.47 -26.30 -21.66
C SER A 250 24.83 -25.71 -22.01
N SER A 251 25.88 -26.50 -21.87
CA SER A 251 27.24 -26.07 -22.21
C SER A 251 27.37 -25.60 -23.67
N VAL A 252 26.62 -26.22 -24.61
CA VAL A 252 26.63 -25.83 -26.03
C VAL A 252 25.93 -24.48 -26.24
N GLU A 253 24.91 -24.18 -25.44
CA GLU A 253 24.24 -22.87 -25.48
C GLU A 253 25.14 -21.76 -24.95
N LEU A 254 26.00 -22.03 -23.97
CA LEU A 254 26.97 -21.05 -23.50
C LEU A 254 27.95 -20.65 -24.62
N ASP A 255 28.44 -21.62 -25.39
CA ASP A 255 29.28 -21.36 -26.57
C ASP A 255 28.49 -20.57 -27.63
N PHE A 256 27.20 -20.87 -27.83
CA PHE A 256 26.35 -20.13 -28.76
C PHE A 256 26.15 -18.68 -28.31
N LEU A 257 25.87 -18.45 -27.02
CA LEU A 257 25.68 -17.13 -26.44
C LEU A 257 26.97 -16.31 -26.44
N PHE A 258 28.11 -16.99 -26.31
CA PHE A 258 29.42 -16.38 -26.55
C PHE A 258 29.48 -15.87 -28.00
N LEU A 259 29.25 -16.69 -29.03
CA LEU A 259 29.27 -16.17 -30.40
C LEU A 259 28.20 -15.08 -30.66
N ASN A 260 26.99 -15.27 -30.13
CA ASN A 260 25.85 -14.37 -30.37
C ASN A 260 26.06 -12.95 -29.84
N CYS A 261 26.77 -12.80 -28.72
CA CYS A 261 26.95 -11.49 -28.08
C CYS A 261 28.34 -10.87 -28.32
N ILE A 262 29.22 -11.49 -29.11
CA ILE A 262 30.55 -10.92 -29.43
C ILE A 262 30.40 -9.64 -30.24
N ASP A 263 29.56 -9.66 -31.27
CA ASP A 263 29.35 -8.51 -32.15
C ASP A 263 28.41 -7.48 -31.50
N LYS A 264 28.60 -6.19 -31.81
CA LYS A 264 27.74 -5.07 -31.39
C LYS A 264 26.71 -4.69 -32.45
N ASP A 265 26.82 -5.21 -33.67
CA ASP A 265 26.02 -4.79 -34.83
C ASP A 265 24.48 -4.85 -34.63
N ILE A 266 23.98 -5.68 -33.71
CA ILE A 266 22.54 -6.01 -33.61
C ILE A 266 21.82 -5.20 -32.53
N ASP A 267 22.45 -5.02 -31.37
CA ASP A 267 21.83 -4.43 -30.18
C ASP A 267 22.74 -3.40 -29.49
N ASN A 268 23.75 -2.90 -30.20
CA ASN A 268 24.81 -2.03 -29.69
C ASN A 268 25.62 -2.66 -28.54
N GLY A 269 25.52 -3.97 -28.31
CA GLY A 269 26.18 -4.70 -27.23
C GLY A 269 25.40 -4.76 -25.91
N GLU A 270 24.14 -4.30 -25.85
CA GLU A 270 23.33 -4.34 -24.61
C GLU A 270 23.25 -5.77 -24.04
N PHE A 271 23.07 -6.78 -24.88
CA PHE A 271 22.99 -8.17 -24.43
C PHE A 271 24.33 -8.62 -23.84
N ARG A 272 25.46 -8.28 -24.46
CA ARG A 272 26.78 -8.57 -23.89
C ARG A 272 26.97 -7.90 -22.53
N ASP A 273 26.53 -6.66 -22.36
CA ASP A 273 26.60 -5.96 -21.07
C ASP A 273 25.81 -6.69 -19.98
N TYR A 274 24.65 -7.26 -20.33
CA TYR A 274 23.91 -8.14 -19.42
C TYR A 274 24.63 -9.45 -19.13
N MET A 275 25.26 -10.07 -20.14
CA MET A 275 26.08 -11.28 -19.94
C MET A 275 27.21 -11.02 -18.94
N ILE A 276 27.84 -9.84 -19.00
CA ILE A 276 28.88 -9.39 -18.06
C ILE A 276 28.28 -9.12 -16.68
N LYS A 277 27.25 -8.28 -16.60
CA LYS A 277 26.61 -7.87 -15.35
C LYS A 277 26.17 -9.07 -14.50
N TYR A 278 25.61 -10.09 -15.14
CA TYR A 278 25.07 -11.26 -14.48
C TYR A 278 25.98 -12.50 -14.51
N GLN A 279 27.20 -12.38 -15.06
CA GLN A 279 28.18 -13.47 -15.15
C GLN A 279 27.60 -14.72 -15.83
N MET A 280 26.93 -14.52 -16.97
CA MET A 280 26.13 -15.54 -17.62
C MET A 280 26.94 -16.68 -18.26
N LEU A 281 28.24 -16.48 -18.46
CA LEU A 281 29.18 -17.44 -19.06
C LEU A 281 30.09 -18.12 -18.02
N GLU A 282 29.81 -18.04 -16.72
CA GLU A 282 30.69 -18.59 -15.66
C GLU A 282 31.02 -20.09 -15.83
N HIS A 283 30.11 -20.87 -16.41
CA HIS A 283 30.30 -22.30 -16.62
C HIS A 283 30.69 -22.68 -18.06
N ILE A 284 31.15 -21.72 -18.86
CA ILE A 284 31.66 -22.01 -20.21
C ILE A 284 32.93 -22.87 -20.11
N GLY A 285 33.03 -23.87 -20.99
CA GLY A 285 34.22 -24.70 -21.11
C GLY A 285 35.21 -24.03 -22.05
N ILE A 286 36.35 -23.59 -21.52
CA ILE A 286 37.37 -22.85 -22.29
C ILE A 286 38.77 -23.26 -21.87
N GLU A 287 39.68 -23.33 -22.84
CA GLU A 287 41.11 -23.55 -22.66
C GLU A 287 41.89 -22.46 -23.43
N TYR A 288 42.95 -21.92 -22.83
CA TYR A 288 43.78 -20.87 -23.46
C TYR A 288 44.97 -21.47 -24.20
N GLY A 289 45.16 -21.05 -25.45
CA GLY A 289 46.41 -21.17 -26.20
C GLY A 289 47.14 -19.82 -26.28
N GLU A 290 48.20 -19.74 -27.10
CA GLU A 290 49.02 -18.51 -27.22
C GLU A 290 48.26 -17.32 -27.84
N ASN A 291 47.44 -17.56 -28.87
CA ASN A 291 46.71 -16.51 -29.61
C ASN A 291 45.21 -16.81 -29.79
N GLU A 292 44.77 -17.99 -29.38
CA GLU A 292 43.41 -18.50 -29.56
C GLU A 292 42.98 -19.28 -28.32
N CYS A 293 41.67 -19.35 -28.09
CA CYS A 293 41.05 -20.08 -27.01
C CYS A 293 40.14 -21.17 -27.59
N LEU A 294 40.25 -22.38 -27.08
CA LEU A 294 39.36 -23.49 -27.45
C LEU A 294 38.11 -23.43 -26.58
N LEU A 295 36.93 -23.30 -27.19
CA LEU A 295 35.67 -23.58 -26.53
C LEU A 295 35.47 -25.11 -26.53
N THR A 296 35.67 -25.74 -25.38
CA THR A 296 35.83 -27.21 -25.29
C THR A 296 34.54 -27.98 -25.57
N THR A 297 33.39 -27.34 -25.43
CA THR A 297 32.09 -28.00 -25.64
C THR A 297 31.74 -28.13 -27.13
N SER A 298 31.92 -27.05 -27.88
CA SER A 298 31.69 -27.01 -29.32
C SER A 298 32.90 -27.49 -30.13
N GLY A 299 34.12 -27.33 -29.60
CA GLY A 299 35.37 -27.67 -30.29
C GLY A 299 35.82 -26.61 -31.31
N ILE A 300 35.43 -25.34 -31.12
CA ILE A 300 35.87 -24.22 -31.97
C ILE A 300 36.97 -23.42 -31.30
N TYR A 301 37.87 -22.86 -32.11
CA TYR A 301 38.90 -21.92 -31.66
C TYR A 301 38.44 -20.49 -31.92
N VAL A 302 38.47 -19.64 -30.90
CA VAL A 302 38.09 -18.22 -30.95
C VAL A 302 39.27 -17.35 -30.55
N SER A 303 39.32 -16.11 -31.01
CA SER A 303 40.43 -15.23 -30.66
C SER A 303 40.43 -14.87 -29.16
N THR A 304 41.61 -14.69 -28.57
CA THR A 304 41.72 -14.19 -27.18
C THR A 304 41.08 -12.80 -27.05
N GLU A 305 41.12 -11.97 -28.10
CA GLU A 305 40.44 -10.67 -28.15
C GLU A 305 38.91 -10.82 -27.99
N SER A 306 38.30 -11.83 -28.62
CA SER A 306 36.87 -12.13 -28.47
C SER A 306 36.51 -12.41 -27.00
N VAL A 307 37.37 -13.12 -26.27
CA VAL A 307 37.17 -13.40 -24.83
C VAL A 307 37.28 -12.11 -24.00
N GLN A 308 38.25 -11.25 -24.32
CA GLN A 308 38.45 -9.97 -23.63
C GLN A 308 37.25 -9.01 -23.77
N LYS A 309 36.46 -9.11 -24.85
CA LYS A 309 35.22 -8.31 -25.02
C LYS A 309 34.17 -8.57 -23.93
N TYR A 310 34.27 -9.70 -23.22
CA TYR A 310 33.41 -10.05 -22.08
C TYR A 310 33.99 -9.62 -20.72
N CYS A 311 35.03 -8.80 -20.72
CA CYS A 311 35.59 -8.18 -19.54
C CYS A 311 35.26 -6.70 -19.54
N LYS A 312 34.77 -6.19 -18.40
CA LYS A 312 34.59 -4.76 -18.17
C LYS A 312 35.82 -4.24 -17.44
N VAL A 313 36.51 -3.29 -18.06
CA VAL A 313 37.74 -2.69 -17.53
C VAL A 313 37.44 -1.26 -17.08
N GLU A 314 37.83 -0.92 -15.85
CA GLU A 314 37.78 0.45 -15.32
C GLU A 314 39.12 0.76 -14.65
N ASN A 315 39.69 1.95 -14.91
CA ASN A 315 40.98 2.39 -14.35
C ASN A 315 42.16 1.43 -14.58
N GLY A 316 42.14 0.66 -15.67
CA GLY A 316 43.19 -0.29 -16.02
C GLY A 316 43.05 -1.68 -15.38
N GLY A 317 42.04 -1.92 -14.55
CA GLY A 317 41.76 -3.22 -13.94
C GLY A 317 40.42 -3.81 -14.39
N ILE A 318 40.28 -5.14 -14.32
CA ILE A 318 39.05 -5.83 -14.69
C ILE A 318 38.08 -5.77 -13.51
N VAL A 319 37.02 -4.98 -13.64
CA VAL A 319 36.03 -4.79 -12.55
C VAL A 319 34.92 -5.83 -12.56
N ASN A 320 34.61 -6.40 -13.71
CA ASN A 320 33.60 -7.46 -13.84
C ASN A 320 33.80 -8.24 -15.14
N THR A 321 33.36 -9.49 -15.19
CA THR A 321 33.43 -10.33 -16.38
C THR A 321 32.15 -11.13 -16.56
N ALA A 322 31.85 -11.58 -17.78
CA ALA A 322 30.78 -12.55 -17.99
C ALA A 322 31.09 -13.94 -17.40
N PHE A 323 32.33 -14.16 -16.98
CA PHE A 323 32.86 -15.48 -16.61
C PHE A 323 32.86 -15.74 -15.10
N GLY A 324 32.44 -14.78 -14.27
CA GLY A 324 32.31 -15.00 -12.82
C GLY A 324 33.55 -15.64 -12.20
N ASN A 325 33.38 -16.77 -11.50
CA ASN A 325 34.47 -17.51 -10.87
C ASN A 325 35.02 -18.65 -11.74
N ASN A 326 34.94 -18.55 -13.07
CA ASN A 326 35.48 -19.57 -13.96
C ASN A 326 37.00 -19.72 -13.70
N PRO A 327 37.48 -20.91 -13.29
CA PRO A 327 38.85 -21.07 -12.78
C PRO A 327 39.91 -20.86 -13.86
N VAL A 328 39.63 -21.27 -15.10
CA VAL A 328 40.56 -21.14 -16.22
C VAL A 328 40.74 -19.67 -16.58
N ILE A 329 39.63 -18.95 -16.71
CA ILE A 329 39.66 -17.52 -17.05
C ILE A 329 40.22 -16.68 -15.90
N SER A 330 39.89 -17.01 -14.64
CA SER A 330 40.42 -16.29 -13.47
C SER A 330 41.95 -16.40 -13.39
N THR A 331 42.50 -17.58 -13.73
CA THR A 331 43.95 -17.79 -13.77
C THR A 331 44.60 -16.93 -14.86
N HIS A 332 44.02 -16.90 -16.06
CA HIS A 332 44.58 -16.15 -17.18
C HIS A 332 44.42 -14.63 -17.05
N LEU A 333 43.24 -14.14 -16.63
CA LEU A 333 43.01 -12.70 -16.48
C LEU A 333 43.76 -12.09 -15.28
N GLY A 334 44.00 -12.88 -14.22
CA GLY A 334 44.83 -12.45 -13.09
C GLY A 334 46.29 -12.15 -13.46
N GLU A 335 46.78 -12.71 -14.57
CA GLU A 335 48.11 -12.41 -15.11
C GLU A 335 48.16 -11.04 -15.83
N TYR A 336 47.02 -10.51 -16.29
CA TYR A 336 46.91 -9.22 -16.99
C TYR A 336 46.61 -8.02 -16.07
N GLU A 337 46.27 -8.23 -14.79
CA GLU A 337 46.10 -7.14 -13.81
C GLU A 337 47.43 -6.56 -13.29
N PHE A 338 48.57 -7.04 -13.80
CA PHE A 338 49.92 -6.56 -13.47
C PHE A 338 50.73 -6.19 -14.72
N GLN A 339 50.24 -5.26 -15.54
CA GLN A 339 51.05 -4.41 -16.43
C GLN A 339 50.43 -3.01 -16.49
#